data_AF-A0A2T2Y8U5-F1
#
_entry.id   AF-A0A2T2Y8U5-F1
#
_cell.length_a   1.000
_cell.length_b   1.000
_cell.length_c   1.000
_cell.angle_alpha   90.00
_cell.angle_beta   90.00
_cell.angle_gamma   90.00
#
_symmetry.space_group_name_H-M   'P 1'
#
loop_
_entity.id
_entity.type
_entity.pdbx_description
1 polymer ?
#
loop_
_entity_poly.entity_id
_entity_poly.type
_entity_poly.pdbx_seq_one_letter_code
_entity_poly.pdbx_strand_id
1 'polypeptide(L)'
;MAKKNFSGGLGSLLQKTTEKTEQEKVQNSNQAEEATNFTERRTTLIIREDYLDKINAIAYWDRTLIKDQVNAAFAAYIKQYEMENGEIKVAPPKKK
;
A
#
# COMPACT_ATOMS: atom_id res chain seq x y z
N MET A 1 -46.84 -19.22 -27.95
CA MET A 1 -45.90 -18.75 -26.92
C MET A 1 -44.57 -18.42 -27.58
N ALA A 2 -44.23 -17.14 -27.70
CA ALA A 2 -42.97 -16.73 -28.31
C ALA A 2 -41.80 -17.03 -27.35
N LYS A 3 -40.88 -17.91 -27.76
CA LYS A 3 -39.64 -18.15 -27.04
C LYS A 3 -38.79 -16.87 -27.13
N LYS A 4 -38.72 -16.11 -26.03
CA LYS A 4 -37.83 -14.96 -25.93
C LYS A 4 -36.40 -15.47 -25.79
N ASN A 5 -35.63 -15.37 -26.86
CA ASN A 5 -34.21 -15.66 -26.87
C ASN A 5 -33.46 -14.41 -26.40
N PHE A 6 -32.85 -14.48 -25.22
CA PHE A 6 -31.99 -13.43 -24.71
C PHE A 6 -30.64 -13.51 -25.43
N SER A 7 -30.53 -12.84 -26.58
CA SER A 7 -29.27 -12.71 -27.33
C SER A 7 -28.39 -11.57 -26.81
N GLY A 8 -28.79 -10.88 -25.75
CA GLY A 8 -28.05 -9.80 -25.11
C GLY A 8 -27.10 -10.31 -24.03
N GLY A 9 -26.18 -11.21 -24.37
CA GLY A 9 -25.12 -11.64 -23.47
C GLY A 9 -24.16 -10.49 -23.15
N LEU A 10 -23.39 -10.64 -22.06
CA LEU A 10 -22.42 -9.68 -21.50
C LEU A 10 -21.60 -8.91 -22.56
N GLY A 11 -21.28 -9.55 -23.69
CA GLY A 11 -20.61 -8.93 -24.83
C GLY A 11 -21.29 -7.68 -25.38
N SER A 12 -22.63 -7.60 -25.41
CA SER A 12 -23.34 -6.39 -25.87
C SER A 12 -23.22 -5.20 -24.89
N LEU A 13 -22.90 -5.47 -23.63
CA LEU A 13 -22.64 -4.46 -22.60
C LEU A 13 -21.18 -3.99 -22.65
N LEU A 14 -20.23 -4.90 -22.92
CA LEU A 14 -18.81 -4.58 -23.08
C LEU A 14 -18.44 -3.97 -24.43
N GLN A 15 -19.19 -4.26 -25.50
CA GLN A 15 -18.82 -3.81 -26.85
C GLN A 15 -19.19 -2.34 -27.10
N LYS A 16 -19.99 -1.71 -26.23
CA LYS A 16 -20.24 -0.27 -26.28
C LYS A 16 -19.04 0.58 -25.80
N THR A 17 -17.97 -0.05 -25.29
CA THR A 17 -16.76 0.64 -24.82
C THR A 17 -15.54 0.48 -25.73
N THR A 18 -15.62 -0.29 -26.82
CA THR A 18 -14.45 -0.59 -27.66
C THR A 18 -14.58 -0.04 -29.07
N GLU A 19 -14.81 1.25 -29.20
CA GLU A 19 -14.36 2.00 -30.37
C GLU A 19 -13.67 3.28 -29.90
N LYS A 20 -12.34 3.29 -30.05
CA LYS A 20 -11.35 4.30 -29.63
C LYS A 20 -10.89 4.22 -28.17
N THR A 21 -9.84 3.45 -27.93
CA THR A 21 -8.76 3.95 -27.07
C THR A 21 -7.44 3.38 -27.58
N GLU A 22 -6.56 4.31 -27.95
CA GLU A 22 -5.16 4.09 -28.25
C GLU A 22 -4.49 3.33 -27.09
N GLN A 23 -3.37 2.68 -27.36
CA GLN A 23 -2.57 1.98 -26.36
C GLN A 23 -2.20 2.93 -25.21
N GLU A 24 -2.98 2.94 -24.14
CA GLU A 24 -2.64 3.63 -22.91
C GLU A 24 -1.51 2.85 -22.25
N LYS A 25 -0.29 3.37 -22.48
CA LYS A 25 0.82 3.28 -21.53
C LYS A 25 0.21 3.34 -20.13
N VAL A 26 0.39 2.28 -19.33
CA VAL A 26 -0.01 2.25 -17.92
C VAL A 26 0.71 3.40 -17.22
N GLN A 27 0.09 4.57 -17.24
CA GLN A 27 0.43 5.68 -16.38
C GLN A 27 0.04 5.17 -15.02
N ASN A 28 1.04 4.98 -14.15
CA ASN A 28 0.82 4.77 -12.73
C ASN A 28 -0.11 5.88 -12.26
N SER A 29 -1.40 5.58 -12.19
CA SER A 29 -2.43 6.55 -11.89
C SER A 29 -2.22 6.96 -10.44
N ASN A 30 -1.76 8.20 -10.32
CA ASN A 30 -1.91 9.12 -9.20
C ASN A 30 -2.29 8.44 -7.89
N GLN A 31 -1.28 8.32 -7.03
CA GLN A 31 -1.43 8.06 -5.62
C GLN A 31 -2.55 8.96 -5.09
N ALA A 32 -3.69 8.36 -4.74
CA ALA A 32 -4.53 8.94 -3.72
C ALA A 32 -3.68 8.91 -2.45
N GLU A 33 -2.88 9.96 -2.25
CA GLU A 33 -2.27 10.24 -0.96
C GLU A 33 -3.43 10.48 -0.01
N GLU A 34 -3.85 9.43 0.69
CA GLU A 34 -4.68 9.59 1.87
C GLU A 34 -3.99 10.64 2.74
N ALA A 35 -4.72 11.70 3.09
CA ALA A 35 -4.19 12.83 3.85
C ALA A 35 -3.62 12.33 5.18
N THR A 36 -2.32 12.09 5.19
CA THR A 36 -1.57 11.62 6.34
C THR A 36 -0.87 12.84 6.95
N ASN A 37 -0.87 12.91 8.28
CA ASN A 37 -0.31 14.05 9.02
C ASN A 37 1.23 14.16 8.90
N PHE A 38 1.87 13.24 8.20
CA PHE A 38 3.33 13.15 8.06
C PHE A 38 3.71 12.70 6.65
N THR A 39 4.93 13.07 6.23
CA THR A 39 5.47 12.69 4.93
C THR A 39 5.82 11.21 4.91
N GLU A 40 5.15 10.42 4.08
CA GLU A 40 5.46 9.01 3.88
C GLU A 40 6.65 8.82 2.92
N ARG A 41 7.51 7.83 3.21
CA ARG A 41 8.62 7.43 2.33
C ARG A 41 8.60 5.92 2.11
N ARG A 42 8.59 5.50 0.84
CA ARG A 42 8.73 4.08 0.47
C ARG A 42 10.18 3.65 0.57
N THR A 43 10.42 2.49 1.18
CA THR A 43 11.74 1.87 1.30
C THR A 43 11.60 0.36 1.23
N THR A 44 12.65 -0.31 0.75
CA THR A 44 12.72 -1.78 0.72
C THR A 44 13.57 -2.24 1.90
N LEU A 45 13.05 -3.16 2.70
CA LEU A 45 13.72 -3.71 3.88
C LEU A 45 13.86 -5.22 3.72
N ILE A 46 14.96 -5.77 4.23
CA ILE A 46 15.12 -7.21 4.42
C ILE A 46 14.79 -7.49 5.89
N ILE A 47 13.74 -8.27 6.13
CA ILE A 47 13.25 -8.63 7.47
C ILE A 47 13.13 -10.15 7.58
N ARG A 48 13.04 -10.66 8.81
CA ARG A 48 12.75 -12.08 9.04
C ARG A 48 11.35 -12.43 8.54
N GLU A 49 11.25 -13.54 7.81
CA GLU A 49 9.99 -14.03 7.23
C GLU A 49 8.91 -14.27 8.31
N ASP A 50 9.27 -14.92 9.41
CA ASP A 50 8.34 -15.22 10.50
C ASP A 50 7.79 -13.96 11.20
N TYR A 51 8.48 -12.82 11.10
CA TYR A 51 7.99 -11.55 11.63
C TYR A 51 6.97 -10.92 10.68
N LEU A 52 7.23 -10.99 9.37
CA LEU A 52 6.29 -10.51 8.36
C LEU A 52 4.95 -11.23 8.46
N ASP A 53 4.97 -12.56 8.60
CA ASP A 53 3.75 -13.37 8.73
C ASP A 53 2.92 -12.98 9.96
N LYS A 54 3.58 -12.75 11.09
CA LYS A 54 2.92 -12.33 12.33
C LYS A 54 2.34 -10.93 12.20
N ILE A 55 3.09 -9.98 11.62
CA ILE A 55 2.59 -8.61 11.40
C ILE A 55 1.41 -8.62 10.43
N ASN A 56 1.45 -9.44 9.37
CA ASN A 56 0.34 -9.61 8.44
C ASN A 56 -0.90 -10.15 9.14
N ALA A 57 -0.75 -11.16 10.01
CA ALA A 57 -1.85 -11.71 10.80
C ALA A 57 -2.46 -10.64 11.73
N ILE A 58 -1.63 -9.89 12.45
CA ILE A 58 -2.08 -8.79 13.32
C ILE A 58 -2.87 -7.76 12.50
N ALA A 59 -2.28 -7.27 11.40
CA ALA A 59 -2.93 -6.28 10.54
C ALA A 59 -4.28 -6.77 10.00
N TYR A 60 -4.37 -8.05 9.64
CA TYR A 60 -5.60 -8.68 9.17
C TYR A 60 -6.70 -8.71 10.24
N TRP A 61 -6.37 -9.17 11.45
CA TRP A 61 -7.34 -9.30 12.55
C TRP A 61 -7.77 -7.94 13.09
N ASP A 62 -6.85 -6.99 13.20
CA ASP A 62 -7.11 -5.65 13.72
C ASP A 62 -7.73 -4.70 12.70
N ARG A 63 -7.88 -5.14 11.44
CA ARG A 63 -8.38 -4.32 10.31
C ARG A 63 -7.55 -3.04 10.10
N THR A 64 -6.24 -3.14 10.28
CA THR A 64 -5.28 -2.03 10.13
C THR A 64 -4.36 -2.26 8.94
N LEU A 65 -3.69 -1.21 8.46
CA LEU A 65 -2.67 -1.36 7.43
C LEU A 65 -1.36 -1.84 8.05
N ILE A 66 -0.61 -2.67 7.30
CA ILE A 66 0.73 -3.13 7.71
C ILE A 66 1.65 -1.94 7.98
N LYS A 67 1.55 -0.87 7.18
CA LYS A 67 2.35 0.35 7.38
C LYS A 67 2.12 0.98 8.76
N ASP A 68 0.91 0.92 9.29
CA ASP A 68 0.57 1.53 10.58
C ASP A 68 1.17 0.71 11.72
N GLN A 69 1.09 -0.63 11.62
CA GLN A 69 1.70 -1.54 12.59
C GLN A 69 3.23 -1.38 12.61
N VAL A 70 3.86 -1.28 11.44
CA VAL A 70 5.30 -1.07 11.31
C VAL A 70 5.71 0.31 11.85
N ASN A 71 4.95 1.36 11.54
CA ASN A 71 5.20 2.71 12.06
C ASN A 71 5.07 2.76 13.59
N ALA A 72 4.06 2.12 14.17
CA ALA A 72 3.89 2.02 15.61
C ALA A 72 5.07 1.30 16.28
N ALA A 73 5.54 0.19 15.68
CA ALA A 73 6.70 -0.54 16.16
C ALA A 73 8.00 0.31 16.10
N PHE A 74 8.20 1.06 15.00
CA PHE A 74 9.34 1.96 14.87
C PHE A 74 9.28 3.11 15.89
N ALA A 75 8.12 3.73 16.09
CA ALA A 75 7.94 4.79 17.06
C ALA A 75 8.21 4.30 18.49
N ALA A 76 7.73 3.09 18.85
CA ALA A 76 7.98 2.48 20.14
C ALA A 76 9.48 2.22 20.36
N TYR A 77 10.17 1.67 19.36
CA TYR A 77 11.62 1.43 19.42
C TYR A 77 12.42 2.73 19.57
N ILE A 78 12.11 3.76 18.77
CA ILE A 78 12.78 5.06 18.84
C ILE A 78 12.60 5.68 20.22
N LYS A 79 11.36 5.71 20.73
CA LYS A 79 11.05 6.25 22.05
C LYS A 79 11.81 5.52 23.15
N GLN A 80 11.86 4.19 23.11
CA GLN A 80 12.62 3.41 24.08
C GLN A 80 14.12 3.74 24.02
N TYR A 81 14.67 3.81 22.81
CA TYR A 81 16.07 4.16 22.61
C TYR A 81 16.41 5.54 23.16
N GLU A 82 15.56 6.54 22.90
CA GLU A 82 15.73 7.92 23.40
C GLU A 82 15.65 8.00 24.92
N MET A 83 14.76 7.22 25.54
CA MET A 83 14.67 7.15 27.00
C MET A 83 15.95 6.58 27.64
N GLU A 84 16.60 5.62 26.98
CA GLU A 84 17.79 4.94 27.50
C GLU A 84 19.11 5.68 27.17
N ASN A 85 19.19 6.33 26.01
CA ASN A 85 20.44 6.85 25.44
C ASN A 85 20.45 8.39 25.25
N GLY A 86 19.32 9.06 25.47
CA GLY A 86 19.12 10.46 25.12
C GLY A 86 18.80 10.66 23.64
N GLU A 87 18.80 11.93 23.19
CA GLU A 87 18.40 12.29 21.83
C GLU A 87 19.23 11.58 20.74
N ILE A 88 18.55 11.07 19.71
CA ILE A 88 19.20 10.40 18.58
C ILE A 88 20.06 11.41 17.80
N LYS A 89 21.37 11.14 17.78
CA LYS A 89 22.33 11.94 17.01
C LYS A 89 22.16 11.67 15.51
N VAL A 90 22.04 12.74 14.73
CA VAL A 90 21.92 12.65 13.27
C VAL A 90 23.20 12.04 12.68
N ALA A 91 23.04 10.99 11.88
CA ALA A 91 24.16 10.35 11.19
C ALA A 91 24.81 11.33 10.20
N PRO A 92 26.16 11.36 10.09
CA PRO A 92 26.83 12.23 9.14
C PRO A 92 26.39 11.90 7.70
N PRO A 93 26.27 12.91 6.81
CA PRO A 93 25.90 12.65 5.43
C PRO A 93 26.94 11.73 4.79
N LYS A 94 26.48 10.67 4.11
CA LYS A 94 27.39 9.81 3.34
C LYS A 94 28.10 10.67 2.30
N LYS A 95 29.44 10.71 2.32
CA LYS A 95 30.23 11.29 1.24
C LYS A 95 29.91 10.52 -0.05
N LYS A 96 29.59 11.24 -1.12
CA LYS A 96 29.29 10.69 -2.44
C LYS A 96 30.51 10.02 -3.05
#